data_AF-A0A6M1T0L4-F1
#
_entry.id   AF-A0A6M1T0L4-F1
#
_cell.length_a   1.000
_cell.length_b   1.000
_cell.length_c   1.000
_cell.angle_alpha   90.00
_cell.angle_beta   90.00
_cell.angle_gamma   90.00
#
_symmetry.space_group_name_H-M   'P 1'
#
loop_
_entity.id
_entity.type
_entity.pdbx_description
1 polymer ?
#
loop_
_entity_poly.entity_id
_entity_poly.type
_entity_poly.pdbx_seq_one_letter_code
_entity_poly.pdbx_strand_id
1 'polypeptide(L)'
;MKTRTFLITSVFVATQLISMAITGCGKDEKAIINTYWQVEEPRGSSSHYIRWEVTANADSLQFIYFCGDDTTYSEIKYSSSRIFKDLHVSQCTLETKVIINPFVKNQQYFEYINIPFITSLPDTL
;
A
#
# COMPACT_ATOMS: atom_id res chain seq x y z
N MET A 1 11.94 10.74 -34.57
CA MET A 1 11.59 9.34 -34.24
C MET A 1 11.16 9.27 -32.79
N LYS A 2 10.00 8.71 -32.48
CA LYS A 2 9.50 8.54 -31.10
C LYS A 2 10.15 7.30 -30.49
N THR A 3 11.06 7.48 -29.56
CA THR A 3 11.65 6.36 -28.80
C THR A 3 10.61 5.88 -27.81
N ARG A 4 9.93 4.78 -28.13
CA ARG A 4 9.15 4.01 -27.16
C ARG A 4 10.11 3.07 -26.46
N THR A 5 10.72 3.54 -25.38
CA THR A 5 11.43 2.64 -24.47
C THR A 5 10.40 2.01 -23.55
N PHE A 6 9.97 0.79 -23.88
CA PHE A 6 9.31 -0.09 -22.92
C PHE A 6 10.34 -1.14 -22.50
N LEU A 7 10.90 -0.97 -21.30
CA LEU A 7 11.54 -2.05 -20.58
C LEU A 7 11.09 -1.91 -19.12
N ILE A 8 10.13 -2.73 -18.73
CA ILE A 8 9.86 -2.96 -17.31
C ILE A 8 10.02 -4.46 -17.12
N THR A 9 11.19 -4.87 -16.68
CA THR A 9 11.47 -6.23 -16.18
C THR A 9 11.84 -6.06 -14.70
N SER A 10 10.87 -5.60 -13.91
CA SER A 10 10.99 -5.57 -12.45
C SER A 10 11.14 -7.00 -11.94
N VAL A 11 11.98 -7.19 -10.93
CA VAL A 11 12.03 -8.43 -10.14
C VAL A 11 11.22 -8.19 -8.86
N PHE A 12 10.41 -9.18 -8.47
CA PHE A 12 9.64 -9.12 -7.23
C PHE A 12 10.48 -9.64 -6.07
N VAL A 13 10.53 -8.86 -4.99
CA VAL A 13 11.40 -9.17 -3.85
C VAL A 13 10.62 -9.78 -2.70
N ALA A 14 9.41 -9.27 -2.43
CA ALA A 14 8.47 -9.86 -1.48
C ALA A 14 7.04 -9.43 -1.79
N THR A 15 6.08 -10.28 -1.42
CA THR A 15 4.64 -10.03 -1.53
C THR A 15 3.90 -10.53 -0.30
N GLN A 16 2.83 -9.84 0.07
CA GLN A 16 1.90 -10.33 1.07
C GLN A 16 0.48 -9.86 0.75
N LEU A 17 -0.47 -10.76 1.00
CA LEU A 17 -1.90 -10.45 1.04
C LEU A 17 -2.38 -10.50 2.49
N ILE A 18 -3.00 -9.44 2.94
CA ILE A 18 -3.61 -9.30 4.26
C ILE A 18 -5.10 -9.05 4.03
N SER A 19 -5.95 -9.82 4.71
CA SER A 19 -7.40 -9.59 4.72
C SER A 19 -7.82 -9.48 6.18
N MET A 20 -8.35 -8.32 6.56
CA MET A 20 -8.72 -8.01 7.93
C MET A 20 -10.14 -7.46 8.00
N ALA A 21 -10.92 -8.00 8.94
CA ALA A 21 -12.19 -7.42 9.34
C ALA A 21 -12.01 -6.69 10.66
N ILE A 22 -11.99 -5.36 10.61
CA ILE A 22 -11.85 -4.50 11.77
C ILE A 22 -13.26 -4.11 12.23
N THR A 23 -13.55 -4.40 13.50
CA THR A 23 -14.83 -4.03 14.12
C THR A 23 -14.61 -2.75 14.92
N GLY A 24 -15.41 -1.71 14.67
CA GLY A 24 -15.28 -0.42 15.34
C GLY A 24 -15.93 -0.43 16.70
N CYS A 25 -15.79 0.67 17.45
CA CYS A 25 -16.58 0.92 18.66
C CYS A 25 -18.05 1.24 18.29
N GLY A 26 -18.76 0.24 17.76
CA GLY A 26 -20.15 0.30 17.35
C GLY A 26 -20.51 -1.04 16.72
N LYS A 27 -21.48 -1.77 17.28
CA LYS A 27 -21.70 -3.20 17.00
C LYS A 27 -22.24 -3.51 15.58
N ASP A 28 -22.57 -2.49 14.79
CA ASP A 28 -23.43 -2.70 13.63
C ASP A 28 -22.68 -2.72 12.28
N GLU A 29 -21.42 -2.26 12.19
CA GLU A 29 -20.65 -2.29 10.94
C GLU A 29 -19.18 -2.65 11.14
N LYS A 30 -18.62 -3.36 10.14
CA LYS A 30 -17.23 -3.78 10.08
C LYS A 30 -16.55 -3.15 8.86
N ALA A 31 -15.34 -2.64 9.03
CA ALA A 31 -14.45 -2.32 7.93
C ALA A 31 -13.68 -3.61 7.54
N ILE A 32 -14.05 -4.19 6.41
CA ILE A 32 -13.29 -5.21 5.68
C ILE A 32 -12.27 -4.47 4.83
N ILE A 33 -11.00 -4.70 5.11
CA ILE A 33 -9.87 -4.16 4.37
C ILE A 33 -9.09 -5.33 3.83
N ASN A 34 -8.84 -5.32 2.52
CA ASN A 34 -7.97 -6.24 1.84
C ASN A 34 -6.80 -5.45 1.29
N THR A 35 -5.62 -5.95 1.57
CA THR A 35 -4.40 -5.19 1.45
C THR A 35 -3.35 -6.07 0.84
N TYR A 36 -2.91 -5.70 -0.35
CA TYR A 36 -1.83 -6.36 -1.04
C TYR A 36 -0.65 -5.41 -1.07
N TRP A 37 0.54 -5.89 -0.77
CA TRP A 37 1.75 -5.12 -1.02
C TRP A 37 2.82 -5.99 -1.67
N GLN A 38 3.70 -5.30 -2.40
CA GLN A 38 4.79 -5.88 -3.16
C GLN A 38 5.97 -4.92 -3.21
N VAL A 39 7.17 -5.46 -3.04
CA VAL A 39 8.42 -4.73 -3.29
C VAL A 39 8.95 -5.14 -4.66
N GLU A 40 9.19 -4.15 -5.51
CA GLU A 40 9.73 -4.28 -6.86
C GLU A 40 11.12 -3.66 -6.95
N GLU A 41 12.07 -4.39 -7.52
CA GLU A 41 13.40 -3.90 -7.87
C GLU A 41 13.55 -3.94 -9.40
N PRO A 42 13.66 -2.80 -10.11
CA PRO A 42 14.00 -2.81 -11.52
C PRO A 42 15.39 -3.41 -11.72
N ARG A 43 15.52 -4.37 -12.64
CA ARG A 43 16.80 -5.02 -12.91
C ARG A 43 17.91 -4.00 -13.22
N GLY A 44 19.01 -4.08 -12.48
CA GLY A 44 20.18 -3.20 -12.64
C GLY A 44 20.00 -1.80 -12.04
N SER A 45 18.99 -1.61 -11.17
CA SER A 45 18.75 -0.37 -10.44
C SER A 45 18.99 -0.58 -8.94
N SER A 46 19.45 0.45 -8.24
CA SER A 46 19.46 0.50 -6.77
C SER A 46 18.14 1.01 -6.18
N SER A 47 17.17 1.37 -7.03
CA SER A 47 15.88 1.92 -6.61
C SER A 47 14.88 0.81 -6.34
N HIS A 48 14.22 0.89 -5.20
CA HIS A 48 13.16 -0.03 -4.82
C HIS A 48 11.82 0.69 -4.84
N TYR A 49 10.81 0.03 -5.39
CA TYR A 49 9.44 0.54 -5.43
C TYR A 49 8.55 -0.35 -4.58
N ILE A 50 7.71 0.29 -3.78
CA ILE A 50 6.72 -0.38 -2.99
C ILE A 50 5.38 -0.10 -3.64
N ARG A 51 4.75 -1.16 -4.10
CA ARG A 51 3.41 -1.16 -4.64
C ARG A 51 2.48 -1.69 -3.57
N TRP A 52 1.41 -0.97 -3.28
CA TRP A 52 0.34 -1.49 -2.44
C TRP A 52 -1.02 -1.18 -3.03
N GLU A 53 -1.92 -2.14 -2.89
CA GLU A 53 -3.31 -2.07 -3.31
C GLU A 53 -4.19 -2.29 -2.09
N VAL A 54 -5.20 -1.44 -1.94
CA VAL A 54 -6.18 -1.52 -0.86
C VAL A 54 -7.56 -1.61 -1.46
N THR A 55 -8.32 -2.60 -1.02
CA THR A 55 -9.76 -2.67 -1.25
C THR A 55 -10.47 -2.67 0.10
N ALA A 56 -11.30 -1.67 0.38
CA ALA A 56 -12.00 -1.53 1.65
C ALA A 56 -13.47 -1.19 1.47
N ASN A 57 -14.36 -1.62 2.36
CA ASN A 57 -15.71 -1.04 2.43
C ASN A 57 -15.71 0.21 3.33
N ALA A 58 -15.53 1.37 2.71
CA ALA A 58 -15.41 2.65 3.41
C ALA A 58 -16.09 3.79 2.65
N ASP A 59 -16.60 4.79 3.40
CA ASP A 59 -17.12 6.04 2.84
C ASP A 59 -15.97 6.98 2.43
N SER A 60 -14.87 6.97 3.17
CA SER A 60 -13.62 7.64 2.78
C SER A 60 -12.39 6.90 3.29
N LEU A 61 -11.23 7.23 2.73
CA LEU A 61 -9.97 6.60 3.07
C LEU A 61 -8.82 7.60 3.01
N GLN A 62 -7.92 7.50 3.99
CA GLN A 62 -6.65 8.22 4.03
C GLN A 62 -5.50 7.24 4.23
N PHE A 63 -4.36 7.55 3.63
CA PHE A 63 -3.11 6.83 3.84
C PHE A 63 -2.10 7.72 4.56
N ILE A 64 -1.31 7.11 5.43
CA ILE A 64 -0.11 7.71 5.99
C ILE A 64 1.04 6.77 5.65
N TYR A 65 2.03 7.29 4.94
CA TYR A 65 3.15 6.56 4.40
C TYR A 65 4.43 6.96 5.15
N PHE A 66 5.18 5.98 5.65
CA PHE A 66 6.46 6.18 6.31
C PHE A 66 7.54 5.46 5.51
N CYS A 67 8.62 6.17 5.16
CA CYS A 67 9.83 5.62 4.58
C CYS A 67 11.02 5.97 5.48
N GLY A 68 11.43 5.04 6.35
CA GLY A 68 12.31 5.40 7.47
C GLY A 68 11.63 6.42 8.40
N ASP A 69 12.29 7.55 8.64
CA ASP A 69 11.77 8.63 9.48
C ASP A 69 10.85 9.62 8.71
N ASP A 70 10.87 9.57 7.37
CA ASP A 70 10.08 10.47 6.53
C ASP A 70 8.61 10.06 6.53
N THR A 71 7.72 11.02 6.78
CA THR A 71 6.26 10.80 6.83
C THR A 71 5.55 11.59 5.73
N THR A 72 4.69 10.93 4.96
CA THR A 72 3.86 11.53 3.90
C THR A 72 2.38 11.20 4.14
N TYR A 73 1.51 12.21 4.04
CA TYR A 73 0.06 12.04 4.14
C TYR A 73 -0.56 12.08 2.75
N SER A 74 -1.47 11.15 2.46
CA SER A 74 -2.30 11.26 1.26
C SER A 74 -3.45 12.24 1.50
N GLU A 75 -4.00 12.76 0.40
CA GLU A 75 -5.33 13.37 0.42
C GLU A 75 -6.38 12.33 0.88
N ILE A 76 -7.47 12.82 1.49
CA ILE A 76 -8.62 12.00 1.85
C ILE A 76 -9.44 11.78 0.58
N LYS A 77 -9.62 10.51 0.22
CA LYS A 77 -10.41 10.10 -0.94
C LYS A 77 -11.78 9.60 -0.47
N TYR A 78 -12.84 9.96 -1.18
CA TYR A 78 -14.22 9.60 -0.86
C TYR A 78 -14.77 8.60 -1.87
N SER A 79 -15.62 7.66 -1.43
CA SER A 79 -16.31 6.71 -2.31
C SER A 79 -17.83 6.84 -2.21
N SER A 80 -18.50 6.90 -3.36
CA SER A 80 -19.97 6.92 -3.45
C SER A 80 -20.60 5.53 -3.40
N SER A 81 -19.83 4.47 -3.73
CA SER A 81 -20.30 3.08 -3.77
C SER A 81 -20.03 2.30 -2.48
N ARG A 82 -19.42 2.95 -1.47
CA ARG A 82 -18.93 2.33 -0.23
C ARG A 82 -17.94 1.20 -0.44
N ILE A 83 -17.39 1.07 -1.63
CA ILE A 83 -16.26 0.20 -1.93
C ILE A 83 -15.15 1.11 -2.42
N PHE A 84 -14.03 1.08 -1.72
CA PHE A 84 -12.83 1.80 -2.04
C PHE A 84 -11.84 0.83 -2.66
N LYS A 85 -11.27 1.20 -3.79
CA LYS A 85 -10.16 0.47 -4.41
C LYS A 85 -9.11 1.47 -4.86
N ASP A 86 -7.89 1.34 -4.36
CA ASP A 86 -6.81 2.24 -4.71
C ASP A 86 -5.48 1.51 -4.79
N LEU A 87 -4.65 1.99 -5.70
CA LEU A 87 -3.33 1.46 -5.97
C LEU A 87 -2.34 2.61 -5.81
N HIS A 88 -1.31 2.38 -5.01
CA HIS A 88 -0.24 3.34 -4.82
C HIS A 88 1.11 2.70 -5.10
N VAL A 89 2.01 3.51 -5.64
CA VAL A 89 3.41 3.14 -5.89
C VAL A 89 4.28 4.26 -5.36
N SER A 90 5.19 3.93 -4.45
CA SER A 90 6.16 4.87 -3.91
C SER A 90 7.57 4.30 -4.00
N GLN A 91 8.56 5.16 -4.21
CA GLN A 91 9.97 4.77 -4.18
C GLN A 91 10.49 4.91 -2.76
N CYS A 92 11.04 3.84 -2.18
CA CYS A 92 11.66 3.87 -0.86
C CYS A 92 12.68 2.76 -0.69
N THR A 93 13.82 3.11 -0.11
CA THR A 93 14.97 2.21 0.12
C THR A 93 15.22 1.98 1.62
N LEU A 94 14.18 2.08 2.43
CA LEU A 94 14.21 1.92 3.89
C LEU A 94 13.00 1.10 4.35
N GLU A 95 12.96 0.75 5.63
CA GLU A 95 11.78 0.11 6.23
C GLU A 95 10.56 1.01 6.01
N THR A 96 9.49 0.40 5.53
CA THR A 96 8.28 1.14 5.16
C THR A 96 7.13 0.73 6.03
N LYS A 97 6.38 1.72 6.51
CA LYS A 97 5.13 1.49 7.21
C LYS A 97 4.02 2.24 6.50
N VAL A 98 2.88 1.59 6.36
CA VAL A 98 1.67 2.19 5.80
C VAL A 98 0.57 2.09 6.83
N ILE A 99 -0.05 3.23 7.15
CA ILE A 99 -1.28 3.29 7.93
C ILE A 99 -2.42 3.54 6.96
N ILE A 100 -3.41 2.65 7.02
CA ILE A 100 -4.64 2.78 6.25
C ILE A 100 -5.73 3.19 7.22
N ASN A 101 -6.40 4.28 6.88
CA ASN A 101 -7.37 4.94 7.73
C ASN A 101 -8.73 5.03 7.00
N PRO A 102 -9.53 3.94 6.98
CA PRO A 102 -10.88 3.98 6.46
C PRO A 102 -11.84 4.65 7.43
N PHE A 103 -12.82 5.36 6.88
CA PHE A 103 -13.96 5.90 7.60
C PHE A 103 -15.24 5.21 7.13
N VAL A 104 -16.02 4.66 8.06
CA VAL A 104 -17.32 4.05 7.82
C VAL A 104 -18.34 4.72 8.74
N LYS A 105 -19.34 5.41 8.17
CA LYS A 105 -20.37 6.17 8.89
C LYS A 105 -19.80 7.06 9.99
N ASN A 106 -18.78 7.85 9.65
CA ASN A 106 -18.05 8.73 10.58
C ASN A 106 -17.29 8.01 11.72
N GLN A 107 -17.17 6.69 11.68
CA GLN A 107 -16.26 5.94 12.55
C GLN A 107 -14.94 5.70 11.84
N GLN A 108 -13.86 5.92 12.57
CA GLN A 108 -12.50 5.78 12.08
C GLN A 108 -11.94 4.39 12.42
N TYR A 109 -11.26 3.77 11.46
CA TYR A 109 -10.62 2.46 11.58
C TYR A 109 -9.13 2.61 11.25
N PHE A 110 -8.29 1.70 11.75
CA PHE A 110 -6.86 1.72 11.47
C PHE A 110 -6.33 0.33 11.17
N GLU A 111 -5.65 0.20 10.03
CA GLU A 111 -4.80 -0.95 9.73
C GLU A 111 -3.36 -0.49 9.56
N TYR A 112 -2.44 -1.31 10.04
CA TYR A 112 -1.01 -1.08 9.96
C TYR A 112 -0.38 -2.17 9.12
N ILE A 113 0.36 -1.76 8.09
CA ILE A 113 1.24 -2.65 7.33
C ILE A 113 2.66 -2.24 7.62
N ASN A 114 3.47 -3.19 8.09
CA ASN A 114 4.92 -3.06 8.10
C ASN A 114 5.46 -3.84 6.90
N ILE A 115 6.16 -3.15 6.02
CA ILE A 115 6.80 -3.69 4.83
C ILE A 115 8.31 -3.70 5.13
N PRO A 116 8.91 -4.88 5.37
CA PRO A 116 10.32 -4.95 5.69
C PRO A 116 11.15 -4.47 4.51
N PHE A 117 12.27 -3.78 4.81
CA PHE A 117 13.24 -3.46 3.77
C PHE A 117 14.03 -4.73 3.41
N ILE A 118 14.03 -5.07 2.13
CA ILE A 118 14.82 -6.18 1.60
C ILE A 118 15.91 -5.56 0.74
N THR A 119 17.14 -5.64 1.23
CA THR A 119 18.31 -4.92 0.71
C THR A 119 18.84 -5.47 -0.62
N SER A 120 18.47 -6.70 -0.98
CA SER A 120 18.91 -7.39 -2.19
C SER A 120 18.23 -8.75 -2.29
N LEU A 121 17.80 -9.14 -3.48
CA LEU A 121 17.60 -10.57 -3.77
C LEU A 121 18.97 -11.27 -3.80
N PRO A 122 19.08 -12.55 -3.38
CA PRO A 122 20.27 -13.32 -3.70
C PRO A 122 20.43 -13.32 -5.23
N ASP A 123 21.65 -13.06 -5.70
CA ASP A 123 22.05 -13.19 -7.10
C ASP A 123 21.87 -14.67 -7.54
N THR A 124 20.64 -15.07 -7.81
CA THR A 124 20.35 -16.34 -8.49
C THR A 124 20.26 -16.03 -9.97
N LEU A 125 21.42 -15.95 -10.60
CA LEU A 125 21.59 -16.30 -12.01
C LEU A 125 21.40 -17.81 -12.19
#